data_AF-A0A395M1Q6-F1
#
_entry.id   AF-A0A395M1Q6-F1
#
_cell.length_a   1.000
_cell.length_b   1.000
_cell.length_c   1.000
_cell.angle_alpha   90.00
_cell.angle_beta   90.00
_cell.angle_gamma   90.00
#
_symmetry.space_group_name_H-M   'P 1'
#
loop_
_entity.id
_entity.type
_entity.pdbx_description
1 polymer ?
#
loop_
_entity_poly.entity_id
_entity_poly.type
_entity_poly.pdbx_seq_one_letter_code
_entity_poly.pdbx_strand_id
1 'polypeptide(L)'
;MRLLTRSDFDGLVCAALLKEVEQIDEIEFHHPKDMQDGKVKVTSNDIITNLPYHPDAGMWFDHHASEAARNEDMVFKGRFAVAPSAARVVYDYYVLQVRAKNWQSIKNS
;
A
#
# COMPACT_ATOMS: atom_id res chain seq x y z
N MET A 1 0.34 13.03 -3.56
CA MET A 1 -0.48 12.07 -2.76
C MET A 1 -0.08 12.16 -1.29
N ARG A 2 -1.00 11.81 -0.37
CA ARG A 2 -0.71 11.70 1.06
C ARG A 2 -0.59 10.23 1.47
N LEU A 3 0.43 9.90 2.27
CA LEU A 3 0.66 8.54 2.77
C LEU A 3 0.12 8.41 4.20
N LEU A 4 -0.78 7.45 4.41
CA LEU A 4 -1.29 7.04 5.72
C LEU A 4 -0.62 5.72 6.11
N THR A 5 0.16 5.71 7.19
CA THR A 5 0.90 4.51 7.61
C THR A 5 1.01 4.38 9.14
N ARG A 6 1.58 3.28 9.62
CA ARG A 6 1.86 3.08 11.05
C ARG A 6 3.16 3.74 11.46
N SER A 7 3.21 4.24 12.70
CA SER A 7 4.44 4.77 13.32
C SER A 7 5.36 3.65 13.84
N ASP A 8 5.64 2.65 13.01
CA ASP A 8 6.59 1.58 13.30
C ASP A 8 7.61 1.42 12.16
N PHE A 9 8.58 0.53 12.36
CA PHE A 9 9.68 0.37 11.41
C PHE A 9 9.19 -0.03 10.01
N ASP A 10 8.17 -0.89 9.91
CA ASP A 10 7.61 -1.31 8.63
C ASP A 10 6.93 -0.13 7.91
N GLY A 11 6.18 0.71 8.64
CA GLY A 11 5.58 1.92 8.10
C GLY A 11 6.61 2.96 7.62
N LEU A 12 7.73 3.13 8.34
CA LEU A 12 8.83 4.01 7.92
C LEU A 12 9.51 3.50 6.63
N VAL A 13 9.74 2.19 6.52
CA VAL A 13 10.32 1.61 5.29
C VAL A 13 9.33 1.72 4.12
N CYS A 14 8.03 1.53 4.34
CA CYS A 14 7.00 1.81 3.34
C CYS A 14 7.09 3.25 2.82
N ALA A 15 7.20 4.22 3.73
CA ALA A 15 7.31 5.63 3.38
C ALA A 15 8.57 5.94 2.55
N ALA A 16 9.71 5.37 2.93
CA ALA A 16 10.95 5.51 2.18
C ALA A 16 10.82 4.92 0.77
N LEU A 17 10.30 3.69 0.63
CA LEU A 17 10.12 3.04 -0.67
C LEU A 17 9.14 3.79 -1.56
N LEU A 18 7.99 4.20 -1.02
CA LEU A 18 6.96 4.87 -1.82
C LEU A 18 7.38 6.28 -2.26
N LYS A 19 8.20 7.00 -1.48
CA LYS A 19 8.75 8.29 -1.90
C LYS A 19 9.61 8.20 -3.16
N GLU A 20 10.20 7.04 -3.46
CA GLU A 20 11.02 6.83 -4.66
C GLU A 20 10.19 6.57 -5.92
N VAL A 21 8.94 6.13 -5.78
CA VAL A 21 8.13 5.60 -6.89
C VAL A 21 6.79 6.32 -7.09
N GLU A 22 6.30 7.04 -6.08
CA GLU A 22 5.07 7.82 -6.11
C GLU A 22 5.34 9.26 -5.65
N GLN A 23 4.52 10.21 -6.10
CA GLN A 23 4.62 11.61 -5.67
C GLN A 23 3.94 11.77 -4.30
N ILE A 24 4.72 11.65 -3.22
CA ILE A 24 4.23 11.83 -1.84
C ILE A 24 4.56 13.24 -1.33
N ASP A 25 3.52 14.01 -1.03
CA ASP A 25 3.60 15.38 -0.53
C ASP A 25 3.53 15.44 1.01
N GLU A 26 2.84 14.47 1.61
CA GLU A 26 2.54 14.42 3.05
C GLU A 26 2.56 12.98 3.56
N ILE A 27 3.00 12.79 4.81
CA ILE A 27 2.97 11.50 5.51
C ILE A 27 2.29 11.72 6.86
N GLU A 28 1.24 10.95 7.12
CA GLU A 28 0.57 10.90 8.42
C GLU A 28 0.69 9.50 9.03
N PHE A 29 0.86 9.47 10.36
CA PHE A 29 0.94 8.24 11.11
C PHE A 29 -0.32 8.01 11.93
N HIS A 30 -0.92 6.82 11.79
CA HIS A 30 -2.16 6.46 12.45
C HIS A 30 -2.06 5.09 13.12
N HIS A 31 -2.87 4.88 14.15
CA HIS A 31 -3.05 3.56 14.75
C HIS A 31 -4.14 2.79 13.97
N PRO A 32 -4.01 1.46 13.75
CA PRO A 32 -5.02 0.67 13.03
C PRO A 32 -6.45 0.83 13.56
N LYS A 33 -6.57 0.99 14.88
CA LYS A 33 -7.86 1.22 15.53
C LYS A 33 -8.54 2.53 15.10
N ASP A 34 -7.78 3.59 14.85
CA ASP A 34 -8.38 4.88 14.46
C ASP A 34 -8.92 4.83 13.01
N MET A 35 -8.29 4.03 12.15
CA MET A 35 -8.85 3.70 10.82
C MET A 35 -10.15 2.90 10.93
N GLN A 36 -10.16 1.85 11.78
CA GLN A 36 -11.35 1.01 11.97
C GLN A 36 -12.51 1.75 12.64
N ASP A 37 -12.21 2.64 13.59
CA ASP A 37 -13.19 3.48 14.27
C ASP A 37 -13.68 4.65 13.37
N GLY A 38 -13.16 4.80 12.15
CA GLY A 38 -13.56 5.85 11.20
C GLY A 38 -13.12 7.27 11.57
N LYS A 39 -12.07 7.41 12.39
CA LYS A 39 -11.56 8.72 12.84
C LYS A 39 -10.61 9.37 11.84
N VAL A 40 -10.03 8.56 10.96
CA VAL A 40 -9.10 9.03 9.93
C VAL A 40 -9.89 9.35 8.68
N LYS A 41 -9.78 10.59 8.20
CA LYS A 41 -10.38 11.00 6.94
C LYS A 41 -9.52 10.48 5.78
N VAL A 42 -10.10 9.58 4.98
CA VAL A 42 -9.47 9.00 3.79
C VAL A 42 -10.12 9.54 2.52
N THR A 43 -9.32 9.71 1.48
CA THR A 43 -9.71 10.20 0.15
C THR A 43 -8.95 9.43 -0.94
N SER A 44 -9.38 9.61 -2.18
CA SER A 44 -8.73 8.97 -3.35
C SER A 44 -7.30 9.47 -3.62
N ASN A 45 -6.85 10.53 -2.95
CA ASN A 45 -5.48 11.02 -3.00
C ASN A 45 -4.56 10.34 -1.96
N ASP A 46 -5.09 9.40 -1.18
CA ASP A 46 -4.36 8.73 -0.11
C ASP A 46 -3.80 7.38 -0.56
N ILE A 47 -2.56 7.10 -0.15
CA ILE A 47 -1.97 5.76 -0.16
C ILE A 47 -2.01 5.26 1.27
N ILE A 48 -2.60 4.08 1.48
CA ILE A 48 -2.64 3.42 2.79
C ILE A 48 -1.63 2.27 2.80
N THR A 49 -0.73 2.25 3.79
CA THR A 49 0.20 1.11 3.99
C THR A 49 0.16 0.62 5.42
N ASN A 50 0.20 -0.70 5.61
CA ASN A 50 0.26 -1.32 6.95
C ASN A 50 -0.93 -0.90 7.85
N LEU A 51 -2.06 -0.53 7.26
CA LEU A 51 -3.27 -0.10 7.93
C LEU A 51 -4.47 -0.81 7.30
N PRO A 52 -5.59 -0.97 8.03
CA PRO A 52 -6.81 -1.59 7.52
C PRO A 52 -7.30 -0.93 6.23
N TYR A 53 -7.92 -1.73 5.37
CA TYR A 53 -8.46 -1.26 4.09
C TYR A 53 -9.51 -0.16 4.28
N HIS A 54 -9.52 0.81 3.36
CA HIS A 54 -10.58 1.81 3.26
C HIS A 54 -11.00 1.98 1.78
N PRO A 55 -12.30 1.94 1.46
CA PRO A 55 -12.79 1.94 0.08
C PRO A 55 -12.47 3.22 -0.69
N ASP A 56 -12.36 4.35 0.00
CA ASP A 56 -12.02 5.63 -0.65
C ASP A 56 -10.53 5.80 -0.94
N ALA A 57 -9.67 4.88 -0.51
CA ALA A 57 -8.23 5.02 -0.70
C ALA A 57 -7.85 4.93 -2.19
N GLY A 58 -6.92 5.78 -2.61
CA GLY A 58 -6.40 5.73 -3.98
C GLY A 58 -5.53 4.50 -4.22
N MET A 59 -4.76 4.09 -3.19
CA MET A 59 -3.94 2.88 -3.20
C MET A 59 -3.87 2.24 -1.82
N TRP A 60 -3.75 0.91 -1.77
CA TRP A 60 -3.64 0.17 -0.53
C TRP A 60 -2.60 -0.94 -0.60
N PHE A 61 -1.78 -1.04 0.46
CA PHE A 61 -0.81 -2.11 0.67
C PHE A 61 -0.90 -2.67 2.08
N ASP A 62 -1.08 -3.97 2.19
CA ASP A 62 -1.10 -4.63 3.48
C ASP A 62 -0.70 -6.11 3.38
N HIS A 63 -0.42 -6.71 4.53
CA HIS A 63 0.01 -8.08 4.67
C HIS A 63 -0.72 -8.87 5.76
N HIS A 64 -1.65 -8.25 6.51
CA HIS A 64 -2.33 -8.90 7.62
C HIS A 64 -3.42 -9.86 7.12
N ALA A 65 -3.30 -11.13 7.48
CA ALA A 65 -4.24 -12.18 7.06
C ALA A 65 -5.70 -11.95 7.50
N SER A 66 -5.96 -11.10 8.50
CA SER A 66 -7.31 -10.73 8.93
C SER A 66 -8.09 -9.96 7.87
N GLU A 67 -7.41 -9.23 6.99
CA GLU A 67 -8.02 -8.55 5.85
C GLU A 67 -8.24 -9.50 4.66
N ALA A 68 -7.51 -10.63 4.61
CA ALA A 68 -7.66 -11.64 3.57
C ALA A 68 -9.06 -12.28 3.54
N ALA A 69 -9.70 -12.43 4.70
CA ALA A 69 -11.05 -12.98 4.81
C ALA A 69 -12.14 -12.01 4.31
N ARG A 70 -11.80 -10.74 4.08
CA ARG A 70 -12.71 -9.69 3.58
C ARG A 70 -12.45 -9.36 2.10
N ASN A 71 -11.41 -9.94 1.50
CA ASN A 71 -10.89 -9.56 0.19
C ASN A 71 -11.70 -10.04 -1.03
N GLU A 72 -12.69 -10.93 -0.87
CA GLU A 72 -13.31 -11.60 -2.04
C GLU A 72 -13.99 -10.61 -3.02
N ASP A 73 -14.49 -9.46 -2.53
CA ASP A 73 -15.14 -8.43 -3.34
C ASP A 73 -14.43 -7.06 -3.34
N MET A 74 -13.22 -6.97 -2.76
CA MET A 74 -12.51 -5.69 -2.67
C MET A 74 -11.80 -5.35 -3.99
N VAL A 75 -12.15 -4.20 -4.58
CA VAL A 75 -11.46 -3.66 -5.75
C VAL A 75 -10.59 -2.49 -5.32
N PHE A 76 -9.26 -2.64 -5.44
CA PHE A 76 -8.31 -1.60 -5.06
C PHE A 76 -7.08 -1.58 -5.97
N LYS A 77 -6.44 -0.42 -6.06
CA LYS A 77 -5.10 -0.29 -6.64
C LYS A 77 -4.06 -0.55 -5.54
N GLY A 78 -2.98 -1.25 -5.87
CA GLY A 78 -1.95 -1.65 -4.90
C GLY A 78 -1.88 -3.16 -4.77
N ARG A 79 -1.55 -3.66 -3.57
CA ARG A 79 -1.37 -5.10 -3.36
C ARG A 79 -1.59 -5.51 -1.92
N PHE A 80 -2.38 -6.56 -1.75
CA PHE A 80 -2.40 -7.37 -0.54
C PHE A 80 -1.61 -8.66 -0.78
N ALA A 81 -0.76 -9.05 0.17
CA ALA A 81 -0.12 -10.37 0.14
C ALA A 81 0.32 -10.81 1.53
N VAL A 82 0.15 -12.09 1.85
CA VAL A 82 0.75 -12.67 3.06
C VAL A 82 2.26 -12.63 2.92
N ALA A 83 2.90 -11.72 3.65
CA ALA A 83 4.32 -11.43 3.59
C ALA A 83 4.85 -11.06 4.98
N PRO A 84 6.18 -11.07 5.20
CA PRO A 84 6.76 -10.69 6.49
C PRO A 84 6.48 -9.25 6.90
N SER A 85 6.20 -8.35 5.95
CA SER A 85 5.94 -6.93 6.21
C SER A 85 5.21 -6.27 5.04
N ALA A 86 4.51 -5.16 5.29
CA ALA A 86 3.89 -4.34 4.26
C ALA A 86 4.94 -3.71 3.32
N ALA A 87 6.12 -3.33 3.84
CA ALA A 87 7.22 -2.84 3.01
C ALA A 87 7.66 -3.87 1.97
N ARG A 88 7.64 -5.16 2.32
CA ARG A 88 7.93 -6.22 1.34
C ARG A 88 6.88 -6.26 0.23
N VAL A 89 5.60 -6.10 0.58
CA VAL A 89 4.49 -6.07 -0.38
C VAL A 89 4.63 -4.88 -1.34
N VAL A 90 4.96 -3.70 -0.82
CA VAL A 90 5.25 -2.50 -1.61
C VAL A 90 6.41 -2.77 -2.57
N TYR A 91 7.54 -3.26 -2.07
CA TYR A 91 8.72 -3.56 -2.88
C TYR A 91 8.40 -4.53 -4.03
N ASP A 92 7.73 -5.65 -3.73
CA ASP A 92 7.39 -6.67 -4.72
C ASP A 92 6.43 -6.14 -5.78
N TYR A 93 5.46 -5.30 -5.38
CA TYR A 93 4.53 -4.69 -6.31
C TYR A 93 5.25 -3.87 -7.39
N TYR A 94 6.18 -2.99 -7.03
CA TYR A 94 6.89 -2.17 -8.01
C TYR A 94 7.97 -2.94 -8.79
N VAL A 95 8.73 -3.83 -8.13
CA VAL A 95 9.75 -4.63 -8.83
C VAL A 95 9.13 -5.55 -9.88
N LEU A 96 8.00 -6.19 -9.57
CA LEU A 96 7.32 -7.05 -10.53
C LEU A 96 6.79 -6.27 -11.73
N GLN A 97 6.34 -5.03 -11.55
CA GLN A 97 5.95 -4.16 -12.67
C GLN A 97 7.13 -3.82 -13.57
N VAL A 98 8.28 -3.47 -13.01
CA VAL A 98 9.50 -3.21 -13.80
C VAL A 98 9.91 -4.45 -14.58
N ARG A 99 9.91 -5.62 -13.94
CA ARG A 99 10.22 -6.89 -14.61
C ARG A 99 9.24 -7.20 -15.74
N ALA A 100 7.95 -6.99 -15.52
CA ALA A 100 6.93 -7.20 -16.55
C ALA A 100 7.11 -6.26 -17.75
N LYS A 101 7.40 -4.98 -17.51
CA LYS A 101 7.71 -3.99 -18.56
C LYS A 101 8.95 -4.41 -19.37
N ASN A 102 10.01 -4.82 -18.69
CA ASN A 102 11.25 -5.28 -19.34
C ASN A 102 10.99 -6.53 -20.21
N TRP A 103 10.22 -7.49 -19.70
CA TRP A 103 9.86 -8.69 -20.46
C TRP A 103 9.02 -8.38 -21.71
N GLN A 104 8.08 -7.45 -21.63
CA GLN A 104 7.30 -7.00 -22.78
C GLN A 104 8.17 -6.31 -23.84
N SER A 105 9.17 -5.53 -23.41
CA SER A 105 10.14 -4.91 -24.32
C SER A 105 10.92 -5.97 -25.12
N ILE A 106 11.39 -7.04 -24.46
CA ILE A 106 12.11 -8.15 -25.12
C ILE A 106 11.21 -8.90 -26.12
N LYS A 107 9.91 -9.06 -25.82
CA LYS A 107 8.99 -9.76 -26.74
C LYS A 107 8.63 -8.96 -28.00
N ASN A 108 8.76 -7.64 -27.94
CA ASN A 108 8.40 -6.72 -29.02
C ASN A 108 9.59 -6.27 -29.87
N SER A 109 10.81 -6.76 -29.54
CA SER A 109 12.04 -6.58 -30.31
C SER A 109 12.34 -7.80 -31.18
#